data_AF-A0AA88XY59-F1
#
_entry.id   AF-A0AA88XY59-F1
#
_cell.length_a   1.000
_cell.length_b   1.000
_cell.length_c   1.000
_cell.angle_alpha   90.00
_cell.angle_beta   90.00
_cell.angle_gamma   90.00
#
_symmetry.space_group_name_H-M   'P 1'
#
loop_
_entity.id
_entity.type
_entity.pdbx_description
1 polymer ?
#
loop_
_entity_poly.entity_id
_entity_poly.type
_entity_poly.pdbx_seq_one_letter_code
_entity_poly.pdbx_strand_id
1 'polypeptide(L)'
;MLSSPGGQLCCGSLSYDPEFQTCCNGQLGNLARGSCCAGIPFDKDLETCCNGILRKPGGQNCCGDRTYDYRFQTCCRGNLTSPGRQKCCGREAYNPMFQTCCRGRLSYPGGLKCCGDRPYHESLQTCCGGRLSSPGRQWCCGYQSYDPSFETCCDGKLC
;
A
#
# COMPACT_ATOMS: atom_id res chain seq x y z
N MET A 1 7.34 -14.44 26.35
CA MET A 1 8.52 -13.67 26.77
C MET A 1 8.53 -13.67 28.29
N LEU A 2 9.57 -14.21 28.92
CA LEU A 2 9.74 -14.21 30.38
C LEU A 2 11.13 -13.61 30.65
N SER A 3 11.19 -12.43 31.26
CA SER A 3 12.42 -11.71 31.58
C SER A 3 12.83 -11.98 33.03
N SER A 4 14.02 -12.54 33.22
CA SER A 4 14.68 -12.71 34.52
C SER A 4 15.54 -11.48 34.86
N PRO A 5 15.75 -11.17 36.16
CA PRO A 5 16.45 -9.96 36.58
C PRO A 5 17.95 -10.09 36.26
N GLY A 6 18.41 -9.33 35.25
CA GLY A 6 19.73 -9.46 34.65
C GLY A 6 19.77 -9.31 33.12
N GLY A 7 18.61 -9.16 32.46
CA GLY A 7 18.51 -8.70 31.07
C GLY A 7 19.04 -9.66 30.00
N GLN A 8 19.32 -10.92 30.35
CA GLN A 8 19.75 -11.92 29.37
C GLN A 8 18.54 -12.41 28.56
N LEU A 9 18.65 -12.29 27.22
CA LEU A 9 17.66 -12.82 26.31
C LEU A 9 17.91 -14.32 26.08
N CYS A 10 16.83 -15.10 26.05
CA CYS A 10 16.90 -16.54 25.84
C CYS A 10 16.24 -16.94 24.53
N CYS A 11 16.88 -17.85 23.82
CA CYS A 11 16.36 -18.58 22.68
C CYS A 11 16.16 -20.05 23.07
N GLY A 12 14.94 -20.41 23.45
CA GLY A 12 14.71 -21.71 24.09
C GLY A 12 15.47 -21.79 25.42
N SER A 13 16.38 -22.75 25.55
CA SER A 13 17.23 -22.95 26.73
C SER A 13 18.60 -22.27 26.64
N LEU A 14 18.89 -21.56 25.55
CA LEU A 14 20.19 -20.91 25.32
C LEU A 14 20.07 -19.40 25.55
N SER A 15 20.99 -18.81 26.31
CA SER A 15 21.17 -17.36 26.30
C SER A 15 21.75 -16.92 24.96
N TYR A 16 21.31 -15.77 24.43
CA TYR A 16 21.86 -15.23 23.19
C TYR A 16 22.04 -13.71 23.23
N ASP A 17 22.94 -13.23 22.38
CA ASP A 17 23.20 -11.81 22.20
C ASP A 17 22.43 -11.27 20.97
N PRO A 18 21.43 -10.40 21.15
CA PRO A 18 20.63 -9.87 20.05
C PRO A 18 21.42 -8.94 19.12
N GLU A 19 22.61 -8.46 19.51
CA GLU A 19 23.46 -7.67 18.61
C GLU A 19 24.08 -8.52 17.51
N PHE A 20 24.32 -9.81 17.78
CA PHE A 20 25.03 -10.71 16.87
C PHE A 20 24.21 -11.93 16.45
N GLN A 21 23.08 -12.20 17.11
CA GLN A 21 22.31 -13.42 16.93
C GLN A 21 20.81 -13.13 16.83
N THR A 22 20.13 -13.95 16.04
CA THR A 22 18.69 -13.90 15.84
C THR A 22 18.09 -15.20 16.35
N CYS A 23 17.07 -15.08 17.19
CA CYS A 23 16.29 -16.23 17.66
C CYS A 23 14.92 -16.26 16.98
N CYS A 24 14.55 -17.42 16.43
CA CYS A 24 13.24 -17.66 15.85
C CYS A 24 12.69 -18.98 16.37
N ASN A 25 11.58 -18.94 17.12
CA ASN A 25 10.94 -20.15 17.68
C ASN A 25 11.91 -21.14 18.36
N GLY A 26 12.89 -20.63 19.11
CA GLY A 26 13.89 -21.45 19.80
C GLY A 26 15.07 -21.92 18.92
N GLN A 27 15.06 -21.61 17.63
CA GLN A 27 16.21 -21.78 16.75
C GLN A 27 17.09 -20.53 16.78
N LEU A 28 18.36 -20.71 17.11
CA LEU A 28 19.34 -19.63 17.20
C LEU A 28 20.18 -19.58 15.91
N GLY A 29 20.27 -18.40 15.30
CA GLY A 29 21.14 -18.12 14.17
C GLY A 29 22.16 -17.04 14.51
N ASN A 30 23.42 -17.22 14.09
CA ASN A 30 24.50 -16.24 14.27
C ASN A 30 24.40 -15.12 13.23
N LEU A 31 23.36 -14.30 13.36
CA LEU A 31 22.99 -13.26 12.42
C LEU A 31 22.68 -11.96 13.18
N ALA A 32 23.60 -11.01 13.14
CA ALA A 32 23.44 -9.66 13.72
C ALA A 32 22.25 -8.90 13.10
N ARG A 33 21.95 -9.21 11.84
CA ARG A 33 20.92 -8.58 11.02
C ARG A 33 19.89 -9.57 10.50
N GLY A 34 19.75 -10.70 11.20
CA GLY A 34 18.84 -11.75 10.82
C GLY A 34 17.37 -11.36 11.01
N SER A 35 16.49 -12.12 10.38
CA SER A 35 15.05 -12.07 10.60
C SER A 35 14.50 -13.50 10.63
N CYS A 36 13.22 -13.64 10.92
CA CYS A 36 12.56 -14.94 11.00
C CYS A 36 11.67 -15.19 9.78
N CYS A 37 11.84 -16.35 9.14
CA CYS A 37 10.94 -16.84 8.11
C CYS A 37 10.38 -18.19 8.53
N ALA A 38 9.07 -18.28 8.76
CA ALA A 38 8.43 -19.51 9.23
C ALA A 38 9.12 -20.15 10.46
N GLY A 39 9.64 -19.32 11.37
CA GLY A 39 10.35 -19.78 12.57
C GLY A 39 11.85 -20.08 12.38
N ILE A 40 12.40 -19.89 11.18
CA ILE A 40 13.81 -20.12 10.87
C ILE A 40 14.55 -18.77 10.79
N PRO A 41 15.67 -18.58 11.52
CA PRO A 41 16.52 -17.41 11.36
C PRO A 41 17.18 -17.37 9.97
N PHE A 42 17.16 -16.23 9.30
CA PHE A 42 17.78 -16.05 7.98
C PHE A 42 18.45 -14.67 7.84
N ASP A 43 19.44 -14.57 6.95
CA ASP A 43 20.14 -13.32 6.64
C ASP A 43 19.35 -12.49 5.62
N LYS A 44 18.88 -11.30 6.03
CA LYS A 44 18.08 -10.41 5.17
C LYS A 44 18.86 -9.82 3.99
N ASP A 45 20.19 -9.80 4.07
CA ASP A 45 21.04 -9.29 3.00
C ASP A 45 21.21 -10.34 1.88
N LEU A 46 21.03 -11.62 2.22
CA LEU A 46 21.14 -12.74 1.27
C LEU A 46 19.79 -13.28 0.80
N GLU A 47 18.76 -13.19 1.65
CA GLU A 47 17.47 -13.83 1.44
C GLU A 47 16.30 -12.91 1.79
N THR A 48 15.14 -13.20 1.22
CA THR A 48 13.87 -12.51 1.43
C THR A 48 12.82 -13.56 1.81
N CYS A 49 12.04 -13.31 2.86
CA CYS A 49 10.94 -14.18 3.24
C CYS A 49 9.62 -13.72 2.61
N CYS A 50 9.03 -14.53 1.73
CA CYS A 50 7.72 -14.26 1.13
C CYS A 50 6.74 -15.37 1.52
N ASN A 51 5.70 -15.03 2.28
CA ASN A 51 4.69 -15.99 2.77
C ASN A 51 5.30 -17.24 3.43
N GLY A 52 6.35 -17.06 4.23
CA GLY A 52 7.03 -18.17 4.92
C GLY A 52 8.02 -18.96 4.06
N ILE A 53 8.24 -18.57 2.80
CA ILE A 53 9.20 -19.19 1.90
C ILE A 53 10.40 -18.27 1.71
N LEU A 54 11.60 -18.78 1.99
CA LEU A 54 12.85 -18.07 1.72
C LEU A 54 13.16 -18.03 0.22
N ARG A 55 13.55 -16.85 -0.26
CA ARG A 55 13.88 -16.56 -1.66
C ARG A 55 15.19 -15.79 -1.73
N LYS A 56 15.93 -15.99 -2.82
CA LYS A 56 17.13 -15.22 -3.15
C LYS A 56 16.85 -14.33 -4.38
N PRO A 57 17.50 -13.15 -4.49
CA PRO A 57 18.40 -12.54 -3.51
C PRO A 57 17.66 -11.89 -2.33
N GLY A 58 18.43 -11.37 -1.37
CA GLY A 58 17.92 -10.56 -0.27
C GLY A 58 17.40 -9.19 -0.71
N GLY A 59 16.70 -8.52 0.20
CA GLY A 59 16.18 -7.16 0.00
C GLY A 59 15.15 -7.00 -1.13
N GLN A 60 14.50 -8.08 -1.58
CA GLN A 60 13.46 -8.01 -2.61
C GLN A 60 12.09 -7.72 -2.02
N ASN A 61 11.15 -7.24 -2.85
CA ASN A 61 9.75 -7.12 -2.45
C ASN A 61 9.03 -8.45 -2.70
N CYS A 62 7.96 -8.72 -1.94
CA CYS A 62 7.15 -9.92 -2.13
C CYS A 62 5.85 -9.61 -2.87
N CYS A 63 5.51 -10.46 -3.83
CA CYS A 63 4.20 -10.53 -4.47
C CYS A 63 3.63 -11.93 -4.26
N GLY A 64 2.89 -12.11 -3.16
CA GLY A 64 2.54 -13.45 -2.68
C GLY A 64 3.79 -14.21 -2.21
N ASP A 65 4.03 -15.39 -2.79
CA ASP A 65 5.15 -16.28 -2.48
C ASP A 65 6.42 -16.04 -3.34
N ARG A 66 6.35 -15.04 -4.23
CA ARG A 66 7.41 -14.68 -5.18
C ARG A 66 8.06 -13.37 -4.80
N THR A 67 9.36 -13.27 -5.05
CA THR A 67 10.09 -12.00 -4.98
C THR A 67 9.97 -11.24 -6.29
N TYR A 68 10.05 -9.91 -6.23
CA TYR A 68 10.09 -9.05 -7.40
C TYR A 68 10.85 -7.74 -7.14
N ASP A 69 11.34 -7.15 -8.22
CA ASP A 69 11.96 -5.82 -8.21
C ASP A 69 10.94 -4.76 -8.65
N TYR A 70 10.57 -3.87 -7.72
CA TYR A 70 9.58 -2.82 -7.96
C TYR A 70 9.96 -1.83 -9.07
N ARG A 71 11.25 -1.76 -9.43
CA ARG A 71 11.76 -0.93 -10.51
C ARG A 71 11.30 -1.45 -11.87
N PHE A 72 11.12 -2.76 -12.01
CA PHE A 72 10.81 -3.42 -13.27
C PHE A 72 9.42 -4.07 -13.29
N GLN A 73 8.86 -4.36 -12.11
CA GLN A 73 7.59 -5.05 -11.96
C GLN A 73 6.71 -4.37 -10.91
N THR A 74 5.40 -4.55 -11.03
CA THR A 74 4.38 -4.04 -10.10
C THR A 74 3.57 -5.22 -9.59
N CYS A 75 3.32 -5.27 -8.28
CA CYS A 75 2.46 -6.27 -7.69
C CYS A 75 1.12 -5.65 -7.26
N CYS A 76 0.01 -6.13 -7.82
CA CYS A 76 -1.34 -5.71 -7.47
C CYS A 76 -2.14 -6.91 -6.97
N ARG A 77 -2.36 -6.99 -5.65
CA ARG A 77 -3.09 -8.09 -4.99
C ARG A 77 -2.61 -9.48 -5.43
N GLY A 78 -1.29 -9.68 -5.46
CA GLY A 78 -0.66 -10.94 -5.86
C GLY A 78 -0.52 -11.15 -7.37
N ASN A 79 -1.05 -10.24 -8.20
CA ASN A 79 -0.80 -10.26 -9.64
C ASN A 79 0.48 -9.44 -9.94
N LEU A 80 1.51 -10.10 -10.46
CA LEU A 80 2.77 -9.47 -10.79
C LEU A 80 2.80 -9.14 -12.28
N THR A 81 2.99 -7.87 -12.62
CA THR A 81 3.00 -7.38 -14.00
C THR A 81 4.20 -6.50 -14.27
N SER A 82 4.54 -6.31 -15.54
CA SER A 82 5.46 -5.27 -16.00
C SER A 82 4.67 -4.19 -16.75
N PRO A 83 5.11 -2.92 -16.78
CA PRO A 83 6.34 -2.41 -16.18
C PRO A 83 6.25 -2.18 -14.65
N GLY A 84 7.38 -1.78 -14.06
CA GLY A 84 7.48 -1.42 -12.66
C GLY A 84 6.92 -0.04 -12.35
N ARG A 85 6.89 0.29 -11.07
CA ARG A 85 6.47 1.61 -10.56
C ARG A 85 5.06 2.06 -11.01
N GLN A 86 4.18 1.12 -11.32
CA GLN A 86 2.78 1.42 -11.65
C GLN A 86 1.95 1.53 -10.37
N LYS A 87 0.78 2.16 -10.47
CA LYS A 87 -0.23 2.13 -9.40
C LYS A 87 -1.15 0.92 -9.58
N CYS A 88 -1.86 0.53 -8.54
CA CYS A 88 -2.81 -0.58 -8.60
C CYS A 88 -4.25 -0.09 -8.59
N CYS A 89 -5.05 -0.63 -9.51
CA CYS A 89 -6.51 -0.54 -9.54
C CYS A 89 -7.07 -1.95 -9.31
N GLY A 90 -7.28 -2.32 -8.05
CA GLY A 90 -7.61 -3.70 -7.71
C GLY A 90 -6.43 -4.65 -7.99
N ARG A 91 -6.61 -5.57 -8.95
CA ARG A 91 -5.56 -6.53 -9.39
C ARG A 91 -4.75 -6.03 -10.58
N GLU A 92 -5.14 -4.90 -11.18
CA GLU A 92 -4.51 -4.41 -12.41
C GLU A 92 -3.54 -3.28 -12.09
N ALA A 93 -2.35 -3.34 -12.68
CA ALA A 93 -1.39 -2.26 -12.68
C ALA A 93 -1.77 -1.22 -13.74
N TYR A 94 -1.65 0.07 -13.42
CA TYR A 94 -2.00 1.16 -14.33
C TYR A 94 -1.07 2.37 -14.18
N ASN A 95 -0.94 3.13 -15.26
CA ASN A 95 -0.15 4.36 -15.29
C ASN A 95 -1.07 5.58 -15.03
N PRO A 96 -0.94 6.29 -13.90
CA PRO A 96 -1.77 7.45 -13.59
C PRO A 96 -1.65 8.62 -14.58
N MET A 97 -0.60 8.65 -15.40
CA MET A 97 -0.41 9.64 -16.48
C MET A 97 -1.45 9.45 -17.60
N PHE A 98 -1.83 8.20 -17.89
CA PHE A 98 -2.74 7.87 -19.00
C PHE A 98 -4.10 7.38 -18.53
N GLN A 99 -4.18 6.86 -17.31
CA GLN A 99 -5.37 6.19 -16.79
C GLN A 99 -5.73 6.72 -15.41
N THR A 100 -7.02 6.73 -15.11
CA THR A 100 -7.59 7.03 -13.79
C THR A 100 -8.27 5.78 -13.25
N CYS A 101 -8.09 5.50 -11.95
CA CYS A 101 -8.79 4.42 -11.27
C CYS A 101 -9.84 4.97 -10.31
N CYS A 102 -11.12 4.67 -10.55
CA CYS A 102 -12.22 5.01 -9.66
C CYS A 102 -12.93 3.74 -9.19
N ARG A 103 -12.91 3.48 -7.87
CA ARG A 103 -13.51 2.27 -7.25
C ARG A 103 -13.14 0.95 -7.94
N GLY A 104 -11.88 0.81 -8.37
CA GLY A 104 -11.41 -0.40 -9.04
C GLY A 104 -11.72 -0.49 -10.53
N ARG A 105 -12.31 0.56 -11.13
CA ARG A 105 -12.53 0.67 -12.56
C ARG A 105 -11.50 1.61 -13.19
N LEU A 106 -10.77 1.13 -14.18
CA LEU A 106 -9.87 1.95 -14.99
C LEU A 106 -10.62 2.74 -16.05
N SER A 107 -10.15 3.93 -16.34
CA SER A 107 -10.69 4.82 -17.37
C SER A 107 -9.60 5.75 -17.91
N TYR A 108 -9.85 6.31 -19.09
CA TYR A 108 -8.99 7.32 -19.72
C TYR A 108 -9.72 8.67 -19.78
N PRO A 109 -9.01 9.80 -19.86
CA PRO A 109 -7.56 9.95 -19.67
C PRO A 109 -7.10 9.80 -18.21
N GLY A 110 -5.79 9.97 -17.99
CA GLY A 110 -5.18 10.06 -16.68
C GLY A 110 -5.42 11.41 -16.01
N GLY A 111 -5.08 11.49 -14.73
CA GLY A 111 -5.18 12.74 -13.96
C GLY A 111 -6.61 13.21 -13.63
N LEU A 112 -7.63 12.36 -13.82
CA LEU A 112 -9.01 12.71 -13.46
C LEU A 112 -9.26 12.50 -11.96
N LYS A 113 -10.20 13.27 -11.41
CA LYS A 113 -10.75 13.02 -10.07
C LYS A 113 -11.86 11.99 -10.15
N CYS A 114 -12.20 11.36 -9.03
CA CYS A 114 -13.28 10.38 -8.96
C CYS A 114 -14.48 10.91 -8.18
N CYS A 115 -15.67 10.77 -8.76
CA CYS A 115 -16.96 10.96 -8.10
C CYS A 115 -17.66 9.61 -7.99
N GLY A 116 -17.34 8.87 -6.93
CA GLY A 116 -17.67 7.45 -6.85
C GLY A 116 -16.81 6.65 -7.83
N ASP A 117 -17.45 5.91 -8.73
CA ASP A 117 -16.81 5.14 -9.82
C ASP A 117 -16.64 5.95 -11.12
N ARG A 118 -17.12 7.20 -11.15
CA ARG A 118 -17.07 8.05 -12.35
C ARG A 118 -15.88 9.00 -12.31
N PRO A 119 -14.96 8.94 -13.27
CA PRO A 119 -13.89 9.92 -13.39
C PRO A 119 -14.43 11.25 -13.96
N TYR A 120 -13.88 12.38 -13.52
CA TYR A 120 -14.27 13.71 -13.98
C TYR A 120 -13.11 14.70 -13.96
N HIS A 121 -13.21 15.74 -14.82
CA HIS A 121 -12.33 16.90 -14.79
C HIS A 121 -12.89 17.96 -13.84
N GLU A 122 -12.12 18.32 -12.81
CA GLU A 122 -12.56 19.31 -11.80
C GLU A 122 -12.80 20.72 -12.36
N SER A 123 -12.18 21.04 -13.50
CA SER A 123 -12.40 22.31 -14.20
C SER A 123 -13.76 22.39 -14.89
N LEU A 124 -14.35 21.24 -15.23
CA LEU A 124 -15.61 21.15 -15.98
C LEU A 124 -16.78 20.73 -15.09
N GLN A 125 -16.49 19.97 -14.04
CA GLN A 125 -17.50 19.34 -13.19
C GLN A 125 -17.11 19.40 -11.72
N THR A 126 -18.12 19.42 -10.87
CA THR A 126 -18.00 19.38 -9.40
C THR A 126 -18.68 18.12 -8.89
N CYS A 127 -18.05 17.44 -7.92
CA CYS A 127 -18.62 16.26 -7.26
C CYS A 127 -19.05 16.59 -5.83
N CYS A 128 -20.36 16.54 -5.56
CA CYS A 128 -20.92 16.72 -4.22
C CYS A 128 -21.68 15.47 -3.79
N GLY A 129 -21.22 14.81 -2.72
CA GLY A 129 -21.83 13.58 -2.20
C GLY A 129 -22.00 12.46 -3.24
N GLY A 130 -21.12 12.38 -4.24
CA GLY A 130 -21.19 11.38 -5.32
C GLY A 130 -22.04 11.78 -6.53
N ARG A 131 -22.61 13.00 -6.55
CA ARG A 131 -23.31 13.57 -7.71
C ARG A 131 -22.38 14.52 -8.47
N LEU A 132 -22.27 14.30 -9.77
CA LEU A 132 -21.56 15.21 -10.68
C LEU A 132 -22.52 16.30 -11.15
N SER A 133 -21.98 17.50 -11.26
CA SER A 133 -22.69 18.71 -11.65
C SER A 133 -21.73 19.61 -12.44
N SER A 134 -22.28 20.50 -13.25
CA SER A 134 -21.54 21.56 -13.95
C SER A 134 -22.11 22.92 -13.50
N PRO A 135 -21.29 23.97 -13.43
CA PRO A 135 -19.88 24.03 -13.84
C PRO A 135 -18.91 23.38 -12.83
N GLY A 136 -17.63 23.32 -13.22
CA GLY A 136 -16.55 22.85 -12.34
C GLY A 136 -16.18 23.87 -11.27
N ARG A 137 -15.35 23.43 -10.32
CA ARG A 137 -14.82 24.26 -9.22
C ARG A 137 -15.90 24.96 -8.38
N GLN A 138 -17.07 24.35 -8.27
CA GLN A 138 -18.14 24.82 -7.39
C GLN A 138 -17.93 24.31 -5.97
N TRP A 139 -18.63 24.93 -5.02
CA TRP A 139 -18.65 24.51 -3.63
C TRP A 139 -19.74 23.46 -3.42
N CYS A 140 -19.63 22.66 -2.36
CA CYS A 140 -20.65 21.66 -2.04
C CYS A 140 -21.44 22.05 -0.81
N CYS A 141 -22.77 22.02 -0.92
CA CYS A 141 -23.71 22.06 0.19
C CYS A 141 -24.47 20.74 0.22
N GLY A 142 -24.03 19.83 1.09
CA GLY A 142 -24.49 18.44 1.08
C GLY A 142 -24.19 17.74 -0.26
N TYR A 143 -25.24 17.39 -0.99
CA TYR A 143 -25.17 16.71 -2.29
C TYR A 143 -25.26 17.66 -3.50
N GLN A 144 -25.42 18.97 -3.26
CA GLN A 144 -25.61 19.96 -4.31
C GLN A 144 -24.36 20.83 -4.45
N SER A 145 -24.01 21.15 -5.69
CA SER A 145 -22.99 22.15 -6.00
C SER A 145 -23.61 23.55 -6.00
N TYR A 146 -22.87 24.55 -5.51
CA TYR A 146 -23.32 25.94 -5.52
C TYR A 146 -22.16 26.93 -5.67
N ASP A 147 -22.50 28.16 -6.05
CA ASP A 147 -21.59 29.29 -6.11
C ASP A 147 -21.81 30.21 -4.89
N PRO A 148 -20.82 30.37 -3.99
CA PRO A 148 -20.95 31.18 -2.79
C PRO A 148 -21.11 32.69 -3.08
N SER A 149 -20.95 33.11 -4.33
CA SER A 149 -21.18 34.49 -4.77
C SER A 149 -22.68 34.82 -4.88
N PHE A 150 -23.53 33.79 -5.05
CA PHE A 150 -24.97 33.94 -5.26
C PHE A 150 -25.81 33.23 -4.18
N GLU A 151 -25.26 32.21 -3.54
CA GLU A 151 -25.96 31.33 -2.59
C GLU A 151 -25.08 31.07 -1.35
N THR A 152 -25.69 30.69 -0.23
CA THR A 152 -25.06 30.35 1.03
C THR A 152 -25.46 28.93 1.45
N CYS A 153 -24.59 28.20 2.15
CA CYS A 153 -24.93 26.89 2.72
C CYS A 153 -25.23 27.00 4.21
N CYS A 154 -26.47 26.73 4.62
CA CYS A 154 -26.88 26.62 6.02
C CYS A 154 -27.29 25.18 6.34
N ASP A 155 -26.57 24.55 7.28
CA ASP A 155 -26.86 23.19 7.77
C ASP A 155 -27.06 22.15 6.63
N GLY A 156 -26.20 22.23 5.61
CA GLY A 156 -26.22 21.31 4.47
C GLY A 156 -27.33 21.57 3.44
N LYS A 157 -28.03 22.71 3.52
CA LYS A 157 -29.01 23.18 2.52
C LYS A 157 -28.67 24.59 2.03
N LEU A 158 -29.04 24.87 0.78
CA LEU A 158 -28.84 26.20 0.20
C LEU A 158 -29.88 27.19 0.73
N CYS A 159 -29.39 28.39 1.03
CA CYS A 159 -30.07 29.61 1.46
C CYS A 159 -29.44 30.78 0.68
#